data_AF-H3BLD0-F1
#
_entry.id   AF-H3BLD0-F1
#
_cell.length_a   1.000
_cell.length_b   1.000
_cell.length_c   1.000
_cell.angle_alpha   90.00
_cell.angle_beta   90.00
_cell.angle_gamma   90.00
#
_symmetry.space_group_name_H-M   'P 1'
#
loop_
_entity.id
_entity.type
_entity.pdbx_description
1 polymer ?
#
loop_
_entity_poly.entity_id
_entity_poly.type
_entity_poly.pdbx_seq_one_letter_code
_entity_poly.pdbx_strand_id
1 'polypeptide(L)'
;IWQQYFSAKDTVYAVIPKEKFDLIWNRAQSCPTNVVEAQCIANQVQLFYATDRKEIYGLVETFNFRPNEFKYMSVIAELEQSGLGAELKRAQNQDKT
;
A
#
# COMPACT_ATOMS: atom_id res chain seq x y z
N ILE A 1 -6.79 -11.03 -28.45
CA ILE A 1 -6.10 -12.27 -28.03
C ILE A 1 -5.65 -12.22 -26.57
N TRP A 2 -4.56 -11.54 -26.20
CA TRP A 2 -4.07 -11.55 -24.80
C TRP A 2 -5.08 -10.97 -23.79
N GLN A 3 -5.67 -9.82 -24.08
CA GLN A 3 -6.70 -9.22 -23.23
C GLN A 3 -7.95 -10.12 -23.09
N GLN A 4 -8.44 -10.67 -24.20
CA GLN A 4 -9.59 -11.59 -24.20
C GLN A 4 -9.29 -12.92 -23.48
N TYR A 5 -8.05 -13.39 -23.49
CA TYR A 5 -7.67 -14.64 -22.83
C TYR A 5 -7.62 -14.49 -21.30
N PHE A 6 -7.21 -13.32 -20.81
CA PHE A 6 -7.16 -13.01 -19.38
C PHE A 6 -8.43 -12.32 -18.86
N SER A 7 -9.38 -11.94 -19.72
CA SER A 7 -10.61 -11.25 -19.30
C SER A 7 -11.53 -12.08 -18.40
N ALA A 8 -11.45 -13.41 -18.49
CA ALA A 8 -12.25 -14.33 -17.67
C ALA A 8 -11.47 -14.87 -16.46
N LYS A 9 -10.23 -14.41 -16.23
CA LYS A 9 -9.38 -14.87 -15.14
C LYS A 9 -9.32 -13.80 -14.06
N ASP A 10 -9.17 -14.23 -12.80
CA ASP A 10 -8.93 -13.34 -11.67
C ASP A 10 -7.49 -12.82 -11.72
N THR A 11 -7.22 -11.96 -12.70
CA THR A 11 -5.89 -11.43 -13.02
C THR A 11 -6.00 -10.01 -13.53
N VAL A 12 -5.13 -9.12 -13.04
CA VAL A 12 -4.95 -7.80 -13.62
C VAL A 12 -4.01 -7.91 -14.83
N TYR A 13 -4.44 -7.40 -15.98
CA TYR A 13 -3.63 -7.39 -17.20
C TYR A 13 -3.74 -6.04 -17.91
N ALA A 14 -2.65 -5.63 -18.55
CA ALA A 14 -2.61 -4.43 -19.37
C ALA A 14 -1.55 -4.58 -20.47
N VAL A 15 -1.71 -3.85 -21.58
CA VAL A 15 -0.68 -3.73 -22.61
C VAL A 15 0.06 -2.43 -22.36
N ILE A 16 1.37 -2.52 -22.10
CA ILE A 16 2.22 -1.36 -21.88
C ILE A 16 3.01 -1.09 -23.19
N PRO A 17 2.82 0.07 -23.85
CA PRO A 17 3.62 0.46 -25.00
C PRO A 17 5.12 0.47 -24.66
N LYS A 18 5.96 0.16 -25.65
CA LYS A 18 7.41 0.02 -25.47
C LYS A 18 8.03 1.26 -24.81
N GLU A 19 7.65 2.44 -25.27
CA GLU A 19 8.21 3.72 -24.79
C GLU A 19 7.88 3.95 -23.32
N LYS A 20 6.68 3.54 -22.87
CA LYS A 20 6.30 3.59 -21.45
C LYS A 20 7.05 2.57 -20.63
N PHE A 21 7.23 1.36 -21.15
CA PHE A 21 8.01 0.31 -20.48
C PHE A 21 9.46 0.75 -20.27
N ASP A 22 10.12 1.25 -21.32
CA ASP A 22 11.50 1.72 -21.26
C ASP A 22 11.66 2.85 -20.23
N LEU A 23 10.72 3.79 -20.17
CA LEU A 23 10.70 4.84 -19.15
C LEU A 23 10.56 4.29 -17.72
N ILE A 24 9.63 3.36 -17.49
CA ILE A 24 9.43 2.73 -16.17
C ILE A 24 10.69 1.97 -15.76
N TRP A 25 11.27 1.21 -16.67
CA TRP A 25 12.47 0.41 -16.44
C TRP A 25 13.66 1.28 -16.03
N ASN A 26 13.94 2.35 -16.77
CA ASN A 26 15.03 3.29 -16.44
C ASN A 26 14.85 3.95 -15.06
N ARG A 27 13.61 4.30 -14.69
CA ARG A 27 13.31 4.85 -13.37
C ARG A 27 13.49 3.82 -12.27
N ALA A 28 13.05 2.59 -12.49
CA ALA A 28 13.21 1.48 -11.54
C ALA A 28 14.69 1.15 -11.27
N GLN A 29 15.56 1.27 -12.28
CA GLN A 29 17.00 1.11 -12.11
C GLN A 29 17.64 2.28 -11.34
N SER A 30 17.12 3.49 -11.50
CA SER A 30 17.64 4.69 -10.82
C SER A 30 17.21 4.78 -9.36
N CYS A 31 16.06 4.20 -9.02
CA CYS A 31 15.50 4.19 -7.67
C CYS A 31 15.00 2.78 -7.30
N PRO A 32 15.91 1.80 -7.14
CA PRO A 32 15.51 0.45 -6.80
C PRO A 32 14.97 0.41 -5.37
N THR A 33 13.71 -0.02 -5.21
CA THR A 33 13.13 -0.27 -3.89
C THR A 33 13.78 -1.49 -3.27
N ASN A 34 14.50 -1.30 -2.16
CA ASN A 34 15.10 -2.42 -1.45
C ASN A 34 14.02 -3.20 -0.66
N VAL A 35 14.38 -4.38 -0.16
CA VAL A 35 13.45 -5.26 0.58
C VAL A 35 12.84 -4.56 1.80
N VAL A 36 13.60 -3.72 2.50
CA VAL A 36 13.13 -2.99 3.69
C VAL A 36 12.11 -1.92 3.30
N GLU A 37 12.36 -1.18 2.22
CA GLU A 37 11.44 -0.16 1.70
C GLU A 37 10.14 -0.80 1.19
N ALA A 38 10.25 -1.90 0.43
CA ALA A 38 9.10 -2.65 -0.04
C ALA A 38 8.27 -3.18 1.13
N GLN A 39 8.92 -3.71 2.17
CA GLN A 39 8.23 -4.16 3.38
C GLN A 39 7.57 -3.00 4.11
N CYS A 40 8.21 -1.84 4.21
CA CYS A 40 7.64 -0.65 4.83
C CYS A 40 6.37 -0.19 4.08
N ILE A 41 6.38 -0.22 2.75
CA ILE A 41 5.21 0.11 1.93
C ILE A 41 4.09 -0.91 2.16
N ALA A 42 4.40 -2.21 2.12
CA ALA A 42 3.41 -3.25 2.39
C ALA A 42 2.78 -3.11 3.78
N ASN A 43 3.60 -2.78 4.79
CA ASN A 43 3.15 -2.55 6.16
C ASN A 43 2.21 -1.35 6.26
N GLN A 44 2.52 -0.24 5.57
CA GLN A 44 1.64 0.92 5.54
C GLN A 44 0.32 0.59 4.85
N VAL A 45 0.34 -0.11 3.72
CA VAL A 45 -0.89 -0.53 3.02
C VAL A 45 -1.75 -1.43 3.93
N GLN A 46 -1.14 -2.42 4.57
CA GLN A 46 -1.85 -3.31 5.49
C GLN A 46 -2.46 -2.55 6.66
N LEU A 47 -1.68 -1.67 7.28
CA LEU A 47 -2.12 -0.87 8.42
C LEU A 47 -3.33 0.00 8.09
N PHE A 48 -3.33 0.68 6.93
CA PHE A 48 -4.35 1.66 6.58
C PHE A 48 -5.57 1.08 5.85
N TYR A 49 -5.40 0.01 5.07
CA TYR A 49 -6.46 -0.52 4.19
C TYR A 49 -6.92 -1.94 4.52
N ALA A 50 -6.17 -2.68 5.35
CA ALA A 50 -6.48 -4.08 5.67
C ALA A 50 -6.79 -4.30 7.17
N THR A 51 -7.15 -3.24 7.89
CA THR A 51 -7.64 -3.31 9.27
C THR A 51 -9.16 -3.19 9.31
N ASP A 52 -9.82 -3.90 10.24
CA ASP A 52 -11.26 -3.77 10.49
C ASP A 52 -11.62 -2.52 11.31
N ARG A 53 -10.63 -1.69 11.65
CA ARG A 53 -10.79 -0.45 12.44
C ARG A 53 -11.26 0.70 11.57
N LYS A 54 -12.51 1.10 11.81
CA LYS A 54 -13.19 2.17 11.07
C LYS A 54 -12.49 3.52 11.23
N GLU A 55 -11.85 3.76 12.37
CA GLU A 55 -11.15 4.99 12.68
C GLU A 55 -9.93 5.18 11.77
N ILE A 56 -9.15 4.11 11.56
CA ILE A 56 -8.00 4.10 10.65
C ILE A 56 -8.45 4.30 9.21
N TYR A 57 -9.50 3.60 8.77
CA TYR A 57 -10.01 3.77 7.41
C TYR A 57 -10.64 5.17 7.22
N GLY A 58 -11.27 5.74 8.25
CA GLY A 58 -11.80 7.10 8.23
C GLY A 58 -10.72 8.18 8.02
N LEU A 59 -9.49 7.95 8.51
CA LEU A 59 -8.34 8.80 8.20
C LEU A 59 -8.00 8.74 6.70
N VAL A 60 -8.02 7.55 6.10
CA VAL A 60 -7.79 7.34 4.67
C VAL A 60 -8.87 8.02 3.84
N GLU A 61 -10.14 7.89 4.21
CA GLU A 61 -11.25 8.54 3.51
C GLU A 61 -11.14 10.08 3.59
N THR A 62 -10.81 10.61 4.77
CA THR A 62 -10.62 12.06 4.94
C THR A 62 -9.45 12.56 4.11
N PHE A 63 -8.33 11.84 4.09
CA PHE A 63 -7.18 12.19 3.25
C PHE A 63 -7.52 12.22 1.76
N ASN A 64 -8.23 11.21 1.25
CA ASN A 64 -8.54 11.09 -0.17
C ASN A 64 -9.67 12.01 -0.65
N PHE A 65 -10.72 12.21 0.17
CA PHE A 65 -11.93 12.91 -0.25
C PHE A 65 -12.09 14.31 0.35
N ARG A 66 -11.48 14.58 1.51
CA ARG A 66 -11.59 15.86 2.24
C ARG A 66 -10.21 16.31 2.77
N PRO A 67 -9.19 16.48 1.90
CA PRO A 67 -7.83 16.77 2.33
C PRO A 67 -7.69 18.05 3.17
N ASN A 68 -8.60 19.02 3.00
CA ASN A 68 -8.62 20.25 3.81
C ASN A 68 -9.00 20.03 5.28
N GLU A 69 -9.70 18.92 5.58
CA GLU A 69 -10.09 18.52 6.93
C GLU A 69 -9.06 17.56 7.55
N PHE A 70 -8.13 17.05 6.74
CA PHE A 70 -7.16 16.05 7.17
C PHE A 70 -6.11 16.67 8.11
N LYS A 71 -5.93 16.05 9.28
CA LYS A 71 -4.93 16.44 10.26
C LYS A 71 -3.91 15.32 10.41
N TYR A 72 -2.67 15.57 9.98
CA TYR A 72 -1.60 14.55 10.06
C TYR A 72 -1.37 14.03 11.50
N MET A 73 -1.58 14.89 12.52
CA MET A 73 -1.47 14.48 13.92
C MET A 73 -2.52 13.43 14.33
N SER A 74 -3.69 13.40 13.69
CA SER A 74 -4.72 12.39 13.96
C SER A 74 -4.24 10.99 13.59
N VAL A 75 -3.34 10.85 12.61
CA VAL A 75 -2.74 9.56 12.26
C VAL A 75 -1.89 9.02 13.40
N ILE A 76 -1.01 9.86 13.95
CA ILE A 76 -0.10 9.47 15.04
C ILE A 76 -0.91 9.09 16.28
N ALA A 77 -1.87 9.95 16.65
CA ALA A 77 -2.72 9.73 17.81
C ALA A 77 -3.51 8.42 17.70
N GLU A 78 -4.08 8.12 16.53
CA GLU A 78 -4.78 6.86 16.31
C GLU A 78 -3.83 5.67 16.39
N LEU A 79 -2.64 5.72 15.79
CA LEU A 79 -1.69 4.60 15.87
C LEU A 79 -1.21 4.30 17.30
N GLU A 80 -1.04 5.33 18.12
CA GLU A 80 -0.63 5.21 19.52
C GLU A 80 -1.77 4.67 20.41
N GLN A 81 -2.97 5.25 20.30
CA GLN A 81 -4.12 4.84 21.10
C GLN A 81 -4.54 3.40 20.81
N SER A 82 -4.39 3.01 19.55
CA SER A 82 -4.98 1.80 19.02
C SER A 82 -4.00 0.62 19.12
N GLY A 83 -2.69 0.87 19.26
CA GLY A 83 -1.65 -0.15 19.44
C GLY A 83 -1.28 -0.94 18.18
N LEU A 84 -1.88 -0.63 17.02
CA LEU A 84 -1.70 -1.37 15.76
C LEU A 84 -0.24 -1.44 15.30
N GLY A 85 0.53 -0.38 15.54
CA GLY A 85 1.95 -0.36 15.19
C GLY A 85 2.76 -1.45 15.88
N ALA A 86 2.37 -1.86 17.09
CA ALA A 86 3.01 -2.95 17.83
C ALA A 86 2.49 -4.32 17.39
N GLU A 87 1.19 -4.45 17.13
CA GLU A 87 0.56 -5.69 16.66
C GLU A 87 1.09 -6.13 15.29
N LEU A 88 1.18 -5.19 14.35
CA LEU A 88 1.73 -5.45 13.02
C LEU A 88 3.16 -6.01 13.12
N LYS A 89 4.02 -5.38 13.94
CA LYS A 89 5.39 -5.85 14.17
C LYS A 89 5.44 -7.28 14.72
N ARG A 90 4.49 -7.69 15.57
CA ARG A 90 4.43 -9.06 16.08
C ARG A 90 4.01 -10.06 15.00
N ALA A 91 2.99 -9.73 14.22
CA ALA A 91 2.50 -10.58 13.13
C ALA A 91 3.60 -10.90 12.11
N GLN A 92 4.43 -9.91 11.75
CA GLN A 92 5.55 -10.11 10.81
C GLN A 92 6.67 -11.01 11.34
N ASN A 93 6.83 -11.09 12.66
CA ASN A 93 7.86 -11.92 13.28
C ASN A 93 7.43 -13.38 13.39
N GLN A 94 6.12 -13.67 13.39
CA GLN A 94 5.59 -15.03 13.46
C GLN A 94 5.68 -15.76 12.12
N ASP A 95 5.60 -15.05 10.99
CA ASP A 95 5.74 -15.61 9.62
C ASP A 95 7.19 -16.03 9.27
N LYS A 96 8.14 -15.81 10.17
CA LYS A 96 9.57 -16.16 10.01
C LYS A 96 10.02 -17.39 10.80
N THR A 97 9.11 -18.09 11.49
CA THR A 97 9.39 -19.31 12.27
C THR A 97 8.71 -20.52 11.65
#